data_AF-A0A162NAK1-F1
#
_entry.id   AF-A0A162NAK1-F1
#
_cell.length_a   1.000
_cell.length_b   1.000
_cell.length_c   1.000
_cell.angle_alpha   90.00
_cell.angle_beta   90.00
_cell.angle_gamma   90.00
#
_symmetry.space_group_name_H-M   'P 1'
#
loop_
_entity.id
_entity.type
_entity.pdbx_description
1 polymer ?
#
loop_
_entity_poly.entity_id
_entity_poly.type
_entity_poly.pdbx_seq_one_letter_code
_entity_poly.pdbx_strand_id
1 'polypeptide(L)'
;MKKAILYLNQFFGQIGGEDKADFQPEIREGLVGPALELNKQLKGAEVTHTIICGDNFMGSNEKEAVEKILGFLDGKEFDIFFAGPAFQAGRYGNACGVICKAVKEKFNVPVISSMHIENPGVEMFKKDVYIFKGGNNAGRMRKDVKAMADFGNKILNGEKLLSAEEEGYYGRGKRHQVWLESGKPAADRVVEMMIKKLNGEKFETELPIPKMDRVPIAPAIKDLSKATIACVTTGGIVPVDNPDRIQSASATRWGRYDISNLDDLEGGVFKTIHAGFDPAAADADPDVIVPLDALRAYEKEGKIGKLHEYFYSTVGTGTTQGEAARMAKEIIVHLKEADVNAVVLTST
;
A
#
# COMPACT_ATOMS: atom_id res chain seq x y z
N MET A 1 -0.29 6.25 35.16
CA MET A 1 -0.17 7.02 33.90
C MET A 1 -0.35 6.03 32.77
N LYS A 2 -1.07 6.38 31.70
CA LYS A 2 -1.29 5.47 30.57
C LYS A 2 0.01 5.32 29.77
N LYS A 3 0.23 4.15 29.16
CA LYS A 3 1.49 3.84 28.46
C LYS A 3 1.25 3.69 26.97
N ALA A 4 2.07 4.35 26.17
CA ALA A 4 2.06 4.26 24.71
C ALA A 4 3.37 3.67 24.19
N ILE A 5 3.29 3.02 23.04
CA ILE A 5 4.45 2.54 22.28
C ILE A 5 4.34 3.05 20.83
N LEU A 6 5.45 3.46 20.25
CA LEU A 6 5.52 3.96 18.87
C LEU A 6 6.43 3.09 18.00
N TYR A 7 5.95 2.69 16.84
CA TYR A 7 6.74 2.07 15.78
C TYR A 7 7.20 3.08 14.73
N LEU A 8 8.48 3.01 14.37
CA LEU A 8 9.15 3.84 13.36
C LEU A 8 9.97 3.00 12.39
N ASN A 9 10.21 3.53 11.19
CA ASN A 9 11.24 2.98 10.31
C ASN A 9 12.64 3.43 10.73
N GLN A 10 13.66 2.89 10.06
CA GLN A 10 15.07 3.21 10.29
C GLN A 10 15.38 4.71 10.19
N PHE A 11 14.72 5.42 9.28
CA PHE A 11 14.97 6.85 9.04
C PHE A 11 14.46 7.70 10.21
N PHE A 12 13.20 7.53 10.60
CA PHE A 12 12.63 8.26 11.74
C PHE A 12 13.15 7.75 13.09
N GLY A 13 13.63 6.50 13.13
CA GLY A 13 14.36 5.90 14.24
C GLY A 13 15.83 6.36 14.37
N GLN A 14 16.28 7.30 13.52
CA GLN A 14 17.64 7.86 13.55
C GLN A 14 18.76 6.81 13.37
N ILE A 15 18.50 5.74 12.63
CA ILE A 15 19.49 4.71 12.28
C ILE A 15 20.24 5.09 11.01
N GLY A 16 19.53 5.56 9.99
CA GLY A 16 20.08 5.86 8.67
C GLY A 16 19.01 5.93 7.60
N GLY A 17 19.43 6.12 6.35
CA GLY A 17 18.52 6.24 5.21
C GLY A 17 18.25 4.89 4.53
N GLU A 18 18.35 4.88 3.21
CA GLU A 18 18.15 3.69 2.39
C GLU A 18 19.24 2.63 2.63
N ASP A 19 20.47 3.05 2.92
CA ASP A 19 21.60 2.17 3.22
C ASP A 19 21.41 1.34 4.50
N LYS A 20 20.43 1.70 5.33
CA LYS A 20 20.03 1.00 6.55
C LYS A 20 18.62 0.42 6.48
N ALA A 21 18.02 0.33 5.29
CA ALA A 21 16.66 -0.19 5.15
C ALA A 21 16.52 -1.67 5.54
N ASP A 22 17.61 -2.45 5.60
CA ASP A 22 17.65 -3.84 6.08
C ASP A 22 17.90 -3.97 7.59
N PHE A 23 17.81 -2.87 8.34
CA PHE A 23 18.02 -2.88 9.79
C PHE A 23 17.00 -3.78 10.50
N GLN A 24 17.51 -4.72 11.31
CA GLN A 24 16.66 -5.63 12.07
C GLN A 24 15.81 -4.89 13.12
N PRO A 25 14.67 -5.45 13.54
CA PRO A 25 13.86 -4.87 14.60
C PRO A 25 14.66 -4.66 15.88
N GLU A 26 14.58 -3.46 16.43
CA GLU A 26 15.13 -3.03 17.72
C GLU A 26 14.04 -2.33 18.52
N ILE A 27 14.04 -2.52 19.84
CA ILE A 27 13.22 -1.74 20.77
C ILE A 27 14.12 -0.89 21.66
N ARG A 28 13.79 0.40 21.78
CA ARG A 28 14.46 1.34 22.67
C ARG A 28 13.51 1.80 23.74
N GLU A 29 13.99 1.86 24.98
CA GLU A 29 13.29 2.56 26.05
C GLU A 29 13.41 4.07 25.84
N GLY A 30 12.29 4.78 25.95
CA GLY A 30 12.21 6.22 25.76
C GLY A 30 11.91 6.68 24.33
N LEU A 31 12.23 7.95 24.08
CA LEU A 31 11.73 8.75 22.98
C LEU A 31 12.77 8.85 21.86
N VAL A 32 12.46 8.33 20.68
CA VAL A 32 13.30 8.50 19.47
C VAL A 32 12.52 9.22 18.38
N GLY A 33 13.15 10.23 17.77
CA GLY A 33 12.60 10.94 16.62
C GLY A 33 11.16 11.48 16.86
N PRO A 34 10.16 11.11 16.04
CA PRO A 34 8.77 11.51 16.21
C PRO A 34 8.13 11.18 17.56
N ALA A 35 8.69 10.22 18.33
CA ALA A 35 8.20 9.90 19.67
C ALA A 35 8.26 11.12 20.61
N LEU A 36 9.22 12.02 20.42
CA LEU A 36 9.33 13.26 21.21
C LEU A 36 8.10 14.15 21.03
N GLU A 37 7.67 14.35 19.78
CA GLU A 37 6.48 15.15 19.49
C GLU A 37 5.20 14.42 19.93
N LEU A 38 5.13 13.10 19.73
CA LEU A 38 3.98 12.30 20.16
C LEU A 38 3.79 12.39 21.69
N ASN A 39 4.86 12.17 22.44
CA ASN A 39 4.85 12.24 23.90
C ASN A 39 4.45 13.63 24.41
N LYS A 40 4.86 14.70 23.72
CA LYS A 40 4.47 16.07 24.05
C LYS A 40 2.97 16.34 23.83
N GLN A 41 2.36 15.72 22.82
CA GLN A 41 0.95 15.94 22.47
C GLN A 41 -0.01 15.02 23.25
N LEU A 42 0.48 13.88 23.76
CA LEU A 42 -0.28 13.01 24.64
C LEU A 42 -0.55 13.68 25.99
N LYS A 43 -1.77 13.51 26.51
CA LYS A 43 -2.24 14.07 27.77
C LYS A 43 -2.61 12.91 28.69
N GLY A 44 -1.87 12.75 29.78
CA GLY A 44 -2.09 11.64 30.73
C GLY A 44 -1.54 10.28 30.29
N ALA A 45 -0.83 10.26 29.16
CA ALA A 45 -0.09 9.10 28.66
C ALA A 45 1.33 9.49 28.28
N GLU A 46 2.25 8.54 28.38
CA GLU A 46 3.65 8.72 27.98
C GLU A 46 4.09 7.62 27.01
N VAL A 47 4.95 7.97 26.06
CA VAL A 47 5.60 6.99 25.18
C VAL A 47 6.75 6.36 25.95
N THR A 48 6.59 5.08 26.30
CA THR A 48 7.57 4.35 27.11
C THR A 48 8.65 3.70 26.26
N HIS A 49 8.29 3.25 25.06
CA HIS A 49 9.19 2.55 24.15
C HIS A 49 8.97 3.00 22.71
N THR A 50 10.06 3.00 21.96
CA THR A 50 10.09 3.24 20.52
C THR A 50 10.66 2.00 19.82
N ILE A 51 9.92 1.43 18.88
CA ILE A 51 10.33 0.27 18.07
C ILE A 51 10.82 0.80 16.73
N ILE A 52 11.95 0.28 16.27
CA ILE A 52 12.59 0.69 15.02
C ILE A 52 12.83 -0.55 14.19
N CYS A 53 12.39 -0.56 12.94
CA CYS A 53 12.67 -1.63 11.98
C CYS A 53 12.93 -1.03 10.60
N GLY A 54 13.87 -1.61 9.87
CA GLY A 54 14.14 -1.25 8.49
C GLY A 54 12.96 -1.60 7.57
N ASP A 55 12.65 -0.69 6.64
CA ASP A 55 11.57 -0.88 5.67
C ASP A 55 11.77 -2.10 4.77
N ASN A 56 13.01 -2.40 4.34
CA ASN A 56 13.32 -3.62 3.56
C ASN A 56 13.25 -4.86 4.43
N PHE A 57 13.76 -4.79 5.66
CA PHE A 57 13.72 -5.95 6.55
C PHE A 57 12.28 -6.39 6.82
N MET A 58 11.38 -5.43 7.11
CA MET A 58 9.95 -5.74 7.27
C MET A 58 9.32 -6.26 5.98
N GLY A 59 9.70 -5.71 4.81
CA GLY A 59 9.16 -6.15 3.52
C GLY A 59 9.59 -7.56 3.11
N SER A 60 10.86 -7.91 3.30
CA SER A 60 11.43 -9.20 2.87
C SER A 60 11.32 -10.30 3.93
N ASN A 61 11.24 -9.94 5.23
CA ASN A 61 11.22 -10.89 6.35
C ASN A 61 10.01 -10.65 7.27
N GLU A 62 8.83 -10.35 6.70
CA GLU A 62 7.65 -9.89 7.44
C GLU A 62 7.31 -10.75 8.66
N LYS A 63 7.26 -12.08 8.51
CA LYS A 63 6.93 -13.01 9.60
C LYS A 63 7.92 -12.92 10.76
N GLU A 64 9.22 -12.96 10.45
CA GLU A 64 10.29 -12.86 11.44
C GLU A 64 10.26 -11.49 12.14
N ALA A 65 10.11 -10.42 11.36
CA ALA A 65 10.05 -9.06 11.88
C ALA A 65 8.87 -8.88 12.85
N VAL A 66 7.68 -9.35 12.46
CA VAL A 66 6.48 -9.29 13.29
C VAL A 66 6.65 -10.12 14.55
N GLU A 67 7.11 -11.37 14.45
CA GLU A 67 7.32 -12.24 15.61
C GLU A 67 8.28 -11.61 16.62
N LYS A 68 9.41 -11.08 16.14
CA LYS A 68 10.41 -10.41 16.99
C LYS A 68 9.84 -9.18 17.67
N ILE A 69 9.10 -8.33 16.95
CA ILE A 69 8.48 -7.13 17.52
C ILE A 69 7.40 -7.49 18.54
N LEU A 70 6.55 -8.48 18.26
CA LEU A 70 5.55 -8.95 19.22
C LEU A 70 6.22 -9.57 20.46
N GLY A 71 7.36 -10.23 20.31
CA GLY A 71 8.18 -10.72 21.41
C GLY A 71 8.76 -9.59 22.27
N PHE A 72 9.15 -8.46 21.67
CA PHE A 72 9.56 -7.27 22.42
C PHE A 72 8.43 -6.67 23.26
N LEU A 73 7.19 -6.81 22.81
CA LEU A 73 6.00 -6.31 23.48
C LEU A 73 5.49 -7.24 24.59
N ASP A 74 5.87 -8.51 24.56
CA ASP A 74 5.48 -9.48 25.59
C ASP A 74 6.01 -9.05 26.96
N GLY A 75 5.11 -9.05 27.95
CA GLY A 75 5.42 -8.59 29.31
C GLY A 75 5.53 -7.06 29.47
N LYS A 76 5.32 -6.27 28.42
CA LYS A 76 5.23 -4.81 28.52
C LYS A 76 3.78 -4.36 28.69
N GLU A 77 3.56 -3.44 29.61
CA GLU A 77 2.28 -2.77 29.75
C GLU A 77 2.19 -1.58 28.78
N PHE A 78 1.17 -1.60 27.92
CA PHE A 78 0.81 -0.47 27.07
C PHE A 78 -0.69 -0.47 26.82
N ASP A 79 -1.28 0.72 26.79
CA ASP A 79 -2.71 0.93 26.62
C ASP A 79 -3.07 1.29 25.17
N ILE A 80 -2.09 1.72 24.39
CA ILE A 80 -2.27 2.18 23.01
C ILE A 80 -0.97 2.02 22.23
N PHE A 81 -1.11 1.74 20.94
CA PHE A 81 0.03 1.60 20.04
C PHE A 81 -0.09 2.55 18.85
N PHE A 82 1.01 3.18 18.49
CA PHE A 82 1.12 4.08 17.35
C PHE A 82 2.14 3.55 16.35
N ALA A 83 1.92 3.82 15.06
CA ALA A 83 2.92 3.59 14.02
C ALA A 83 2.94 4.75 13.03
N GLY A 84 4.13 5.19 12.62
CA GLY A 84 4.27 6.31 11.69
C GLY A 84 4.47 7.67 12.38
N PRO A 85 4.07 8.79 11.75
CA PRO A 85 3.34 8.90 10.48
C PRO A 85 4.19 8.44 9.28
N ALA A 86 3.57 7.75 8.32
CA ALA A 86 4.26 7.16 7.18
C ALA A 86 4.15 7.98 5.88
N PHE A 87 3.37 9.07 5.87
CA PHE A 87 3.23 9.95 4.72
C PHE A 87 2.91 9.18 3.42
N GLN A 88 3.55 9.53 2.30
CA GLN A 88 3.45 8.81 1.02
C GLN A 88 4.49 7.68 0.87
N ALA A 89 5.22 7.31 1.93
CA ALA A 89 6.24 6.26 1.84
C ALA A 89 5.59 4.86 1.83
N GLY A 90 5.61 4.19 0.67
CA GLY A 90 4.90 2.92 0.44
C GLY A 90 5.35 1.79 1.36
N ARG A 91 6.65 1.44 1.35
CA ARG A 91 7.20 0.37 2.21
C ARG A 91 6.93 0.62 3.70
N TYR A 92 7.17 1.86 4.15
CA TYR A 92 6.96 2.24 5.54
C TYR A 92 5.47 2.21 5.94
N GLY A 93 4.57 2.64 5.05
CA GLY A 93 3.13 2.59 5.29
C GLY A 93 2.61 1.15 5.38
N ASN A 94 3.11 0.25 4.52
CA ASN A 94 2.84 -1.17 4.63
C ASN A 94 3.31 -1.73 5.99
N ALA A 95 4.57 -1.47 6.35
CA ALA A 95 5.16 -1.89 7.62
C ALA A 95 4.34 -1.42 8.84
N CYS A 96 3.95 -0.14 8.86
CA CYS A 96 3.10 0.42 9.91
C CYS A 96 1.74 -0.28 10.01
N GLY A 97 1.14 -0.62 8.87
CA GLY A 97 -0.14 -1.31 8.80
C GLY A 97 -0.06 -2.75 9.30
N VAL A 98 0.94 -3.52 8.83
CA VAL A 98 1.23 -4.90 9.25
C VAL A 98 1.39 -4.97 10.76
N ILE A 99 2.28 -4.15 11.33
CA ILE A 99 2.56 -4.23 12.76
C ILE A 99 1.37 -3.75 13.61
N CYS A 100 0.66 -2.69 13.21
CA CYS A 100 -0.54 -2.25 13.90
C CYS A 100 -1.60 -3.37 13.94
N LYS A 101 -1.80 -4.07 12.82
CA LYS A 101 -2.76 -5.17 12.75
C LYS A 101 -2.36 -6.31 13.69
N ALA A 102 -1.10 -6.75 13.63
CA ALA A 102 -0.58 -7.82 14.47
C ALA A 102 -0.66 -7.48 15.97
N VAL A 103 -0.29 -6.26 16.36
CA VAL A 103 -0.38 -5.78 17.74
C VAL A 103 -1.83 -5.76 18.23
N LYS A 104 -2.75 -5.30 17.39
CA LYS A 104 -4.17 -5.27 17.72
C LYS A 104 -4.73 -6.68 17.92
N GLU A 105 -4.37 -7.63 17.06
CA GLU A 105 -4.85 -9.01 17.15
C GLU A 105 -4.31 -9.73 18.39
N LYS A 106 -3.03 -9.52 18.75
CA LYS A 106 -2.40 -10.19 19.90
C LYS A 106 -2.75 -9.55 21.25
N PHE A 107 -2.70 -8.22 21.34
CA PHE A 107 -2.81 -7.50 22.61
C PHE A 107 -4.16 -6.79 22.82
N ASN A 108 -5.00 -6.72 21.78
CA ASN A 108 -6.33 -6.10 21.82
C ASN A 108 -6.32 -4.64 22.30
N VAL A 109 -5.26 -3.88 21.98
CA VAL A 109 -5.17 -2.45 22.25
C VAL A 109 -5.56 -1.62 21.02
N PRO A 110 -6.01 -0.37 21.21
CA PRO A 110 -6.20 0.57 20.11
C PRO A 110 -4.89 0.83 19.36
N VAL A 111 -4.97 0.84 18.03
CA VAL A 111 -3.82 1.07 17.13
C VAL A 111 -4.11 2.23 16.18
N ILE A 112 -3.18 3.18 16.12
CA ILE A 112 -3.33 4.43 15.36
C ILE A 112 -2.12 4.65 14.45
N SER A 113 -2.38 5.07 13.21
CA SER A 113 -1.35 5.49 12.26
C SER A 113 -1.81 6.72 11.47
N SER A 114 -0.93 7.27 10.63
CA SER A 114 -1.22 8.38 9.72
C SER A 114 -0.48 8.16 8.42
N MET A 115 -1.19 8.24 7.29
CA MET A 115 -0.67 7.94 5.96
C MET A 115 -1.34 8.84 4.91
N HIS A 116 -0.62 9.17 3.84
CA HIS A 116 -1.20 9.86 2.69
C HIS A 116 -2.13 8.92 1.91
N ILE A 117 -3.12 9.46 1.18
CA ILE A 117 -4.10 8.64 0.43
C ILE A 117 -3.43 7.73 -0.63
N GLU A 118 -2.33 8.18 -1.23
CA GLU A 118 -1.55 7.41 -2.21
C GLU A 118 -0.68 6.31 -1.57
N ASN A 119 -0.63 6.23 -0.24
CA ASN A 119 0.10 5.19 0.44
C ASN A 119 -0.71 3.89 0.40
N PRO A 120 -0.18 2.78 -0.18
CA PRO A 120 -0.90 1.52 -0.28
C PRO A 120 -1.37 0.97 1.07
N GLY A 121 -0.66 1.29 2.16
CA GLY A 121 -1.05 0.89 3.52
C GLY A 121 -2.44 1.40 3.94
N VAL A 122 -2.92 2.51 3.36
CA VAL A 122 -4.28 3.02 3.63
C VAL A 122 -5.32 2.00 3.19
N GLU A 123 -5.28 1.56 1.93
CA GLU A 123 -6.31 0.64 1.41
C GLU A 123 -6.23 -0.73 2.08
N MET A 124 -5.00 -1.20 2.32
CA MET A 124 -4.73 -2.51 2.90
C MET A 124 -5.20 -2.61 4.37
N PHE A 125 -5.04 -1.54 5.17
CA PHE A 125 -5.19 -1.64 6.62
C PHE A 125 -6.24 -0.72 7.27
N LYS A 126 -6.89 0.20 6.53
CA LYS A 126 -7.91 1.12 7.12
C LYS A 126 -9.07 0.40 7.80
N LYS A 127 -9.39 -0.83 7.41
CA LYS A 127 -10.44 -1.63 8.09
C LYS A 127 -10.02 -1.99 9.52
N ASP A 128 -8.74 -2.31 9.71
CA ASP A 128 -8.19 -2.83 10.96
C ASP A 128 -7.66 -1.71 11.86
N VAL A 129 -7.01 -0.71 11.28
CA VAL A 129 -6.26 0.36 11.97
C VAL A 129 -6.97 1.71 11.82
N TYR A 130 -6.87 2.58 12.84
CA TYR A 130 -7.27 3.99 12.69
C TYR A 130 -6.17 4.72 11.93
N ILE A 131 -6.37 4.95 10.62
CA ILE A 131 -5.37 5.62 9.77
C ILE A 131 -5.83 7.06 9.49
N PHE A 132 -5.10 8.03 10.02
CA PHE A 132 -5.33 9.45 9.78
C PHE A 132 -4.92 9.88 8.38
N LYS A 133 -5.63 10.88 7.85
CA LYS A 133 -5.33 11.52 6.55
C LYS A 133 -4.04 12.35 6.66
N GLY A 134 -2.90 11.69 6.45
CA GLY A 134 -1.57 12.25 6.60
C GLY A 134 -1.09 13.07 5.41
N GLY A 135 -0.01 13.82 5.62
CA GLY A 135 0.66 14.60 4.58
C GLY A 135 1.45 13.76 3.58
N ASN A 136 1.84 14.36 2.45
CA ASN A 136 2.65 13.68 1.44
C ASN A 136 4.15 13.58 1.80
N ASN A 137 4.65 14.34 2.77
CA ASN A 137 6.06 14.33 3.18
C ASN A 137 6.26 14.68 4.65
N ALA A 138 7.50 14.50 5.13
CA ALA A 138 7.90 14.72 6.52
C ALA A 138 7.70 16.17 7.03
N GLY A 139 7.55 17.17 6.15
CA GLY A 139 7.23 18.54 6.56
C GLY A 139 5.88 18.66 7.28
N ARG A 140 5.00 17.66 7.16
CA ARG A 140 3.71 17.57 7.87
C ARG A 140 3.77 16.80 9.19
N MET A 141 4.93 16.29 9.59
CA MET A 141 5.15 15.44 10.78
C MET A 141 4.41 15.91 12.03
N ARG A 142 4.64 17.16 12.47
CA ARG A 142 4.01 17.68 13.69
C ARG A 142 2.48 17.69 13.61
N LYS A 143 1.92 18.02 12.45
CA LYS A 143 0.47 18.07 12.24
C LYS A 143 -0.12 16.66 12.31
N ASP A 144 0.52 15.70 11.64
CA ASP A 144 0.07 14.31 11.59
C ASP A 144 0.18 13.63 12.96
N VAL A 145 1.30 13.84 13.66
CA VAL A 145 1.49 13.36 15.05
C VAL A 145 0.45 13.95 15.99
N LYS A 146 0.17 15.26 15.88
CA LYS A 146 -0.86 15.90 16.69
C LYS A 146 -2.23 15.27 16.48
N ALA A 147 -2.63 15.02 15.23
CA ALA A 147 -3.93 14.40 14.92
C ALA A 147 -4.04 12.99 15.53
N MET A 148 -2.98 12.17 15.40
CA MET A 148 -2.92 10.86 16.04
C MET A 148 -3.01 10.95 17.56
N ALA A 149 -2.26 11.87 18.18
CA ALA A 149 -2.22 12.06 19.63
C ALA A 149 -3.55 12.56 20.19
N ASP A 150 -4.20 13.52 19.54
CA ASP A 150 -5.50 14.05 19.96
C ASP A 150 -6.56 12.93 20.02
N PHE A 151 -6.59 12.06 19.00
CA PHE A 151 -7.49 10.91 18.98
C PHE A 151 -7.10 9.82 19.97
N GLY A 152 -5.79 9.58 20.15
CA GLY A 152 -5.28 8.69 21.18
C GLY A 152 -5.71 9.14 22.58
N ASN A 153 -5.62 10.45 22.87
CA ASN A 153 -6.09 11.02 24.13
C ASN A 153 -7.58 10.75 24.37
N LYS A 154 -8.44 10.96 23.35
CA LYS A 154 -9.87 10.65 23.44
C LYS A 154 -10.13 9.19 23.78
N ILE A 155 -9.44 8.27 23.10
CA ILE A 155 -9.57 6.83 23.35
C ILE A 155 -9.16 6.49 24.79
N LEU A 156 -8.01 7.00 25.23
CA LEU A 156 -7.49 6.72 26.57
C LEU A 156 -8.36 7.30 27.69
N ASN A 157 -9.03 8.42 27.42
CA ASN A 157 -9.99 9.05 28.34
C ASN A 157 -11.39 8.39 28.30
N GLY A 158 -11.63 7.44 27.39
CA GLY A 158 -12.96 6.83 27.21
C GLY A 158 -14.01 7.81 26.66
N GLU A 159 -13.57 8.84 25.93
CA GLU A 159 -14.47 9.81 25.32
C GLU A 159 -15.29 9.19 24.17
N LYS A 160 -16.46 9.76 23.90
CA LYS A 160 -17.30 9.34 22.78
C LYS A 160 -16.58 9.66 21.46
N LEU A 161 -16.32 8.62 20.67
CA LEU A 161 -15.71 8.77 19.35
C LEU A 161 -16.76 9.23 18.33
N LEU A 162 -16.37 10.19 17.49
CA LEU A 162 -17.20 10.68 16.38
C LEU A 162 -16.96 9.89 15.09
N SER A 163 -17.63 10.31 14.01
CA SER A 163 -17.45 9.70 12.71
C SER A 163 -16.00 9.84 12.21
N ALA A 164 -15.61 8.98 11.26
CA ALA A 164 -14.28 9.05 10.63
C ALA A 164 -14.01 10.42 9.99
N GLU A 165 -15.05 11.07 9.46
CA GLU A 165 -14.96 12.39 8.85
C GLU A 165 -14.71 13.49 9.89
N GLU A 166 -15.48 13.50 10.98
CA GLU A 166 -15.32 14.47 12.07
C GLU A 166 -13.98 14.32 12.79
N GLU A 167 -13.52 13.08 12.99
CA GLU A 167 -12.23 12.81 13.63
C GLU A 167 -11.06 12.96 12.65
N GLY A 168 -11.27 12.84 11.34
CA GLY A 168 -10.24 13.06 10.31
C GLY A 168 -9.45 11.81 9.89
N TYR A 169 -9.92 10.61 10.20
CA TYR A 169 -9.32 9.34 9.74
C TYR A 169 -10.05 8.74 8.52
N TYR A 170 -9.41 7.80 7.82
CA TYR A 170 -10.02 7.11 6.69
C TYR A 170 -11.15 6.18 7.15
N GLY A 171 -12.29 6.25 6.45
CA GLY A 171 -13.45 5.41 6.76
C GLY A 171 -13.11 3.93 6.76
N ARG A 172 -13.54 3.23 7.82
CA ARG A 172 -13.15 1.84 8.11
C ARG A 172 -14.18 0.79 7.68
N GLY A 173 -15.27 1.22 7.06
CA GLY A 173 -16.41 0.35 6.73
C GLY A 173 -17.25 -0.11 7.93
N LYS A 174 -16.99 0.43 9.12
CA LYS A 174 -17.80 0.18 10.32
C LYS A 174 -18.94 1.19 10.41
N ARG A 175 -20.15 0.71 10.67
CA ARG A 175 -21.35 1.53 10.82
C ARG A 175 -21.88 1.38 12.24
N HIS A 176 -22.25 2.50 12.85
CA HIS A 176 -22.86 2.55 14.17
C HIS A 176 -24.22 3.22 14.03
N GLN A 177 -25.22 2.69 14.75
CA GLN A 177 -26.48 3.39 14.91
C GLN A 177 -26.26 4.53 15.90
N VAL A 178 -26.68 5.73 15.53
CA VAL A 178 -26.54 6.92 16.36
C VAL A 178 -27.87 7.66 16.42
N TRP A 179 -28.14 8.25 17.58
CA TRP A 179 -29.21 9.22 17.75
C TRP A 179 -28.64 10.61 17.46
N LEU A 180 -29.22 11.30 16.48
CA LEU A 180 -28.83 12.68 16.17
C LEU A 180 -29.35 13.62 17.26
N GLU A 181 -28.53 14.60 17.65
CA GLU A 181 -28.93 15.62 18.63
C GLU A 181 -30.14 16.44 18.17
N SER A 182 -30.32 16.60 16.85
CA SER A 182 -31.48 17.29 16.27
C SER A 182 -32.81 16.60 16.54
N GLY A 183 -32.81 15.32 16.93
CA GLY A 183 -34.01 14.50 17.13
C GLY A 183 -34.85 14.27 15.86
N LYS A 184 -34.41 14.78 14.72
CA LYS A 184 -35.18 14.74 13.47
C LYS A 184 -35.33 13.29 12.99
N PRO A 185 -36.53 12.79 12.65
CA PRO A 185 -36.73 11.43 12.17
C PRO A 185 -35.98 11.10 10.87
N ALA A 186 -35.60 9.84 10.68
CA ALA A 186 -34.89 9.40 9.47
C ALA A 186 -35.75 9.57 8.20
N ALA A 187 -37.07 9.42 8.32
CA ALA A 187 -38.03 9.63 7.23
C ALA A 187 -37.96 11.06 6.67
N ASP A 188 -37.92 12.07 7.54
CA ASP A 188 -37.87 13.46 7.11
C ASP A 188 -36.54 13.77 6.43
N ARG A 189 -35.43 13.27 6.99
CA ARG A 189 -34.08 13.51 6.46
C ARG A 189 -33.89 12.88 5.06
N VAL A 190 -34.39 11.67 4.84
CA VAL A 190 -34.29 11.02 3.52
C VAL A 190 -35.16 11.75 2.48
N VAL A 191 -36.35 12.23 2.86
CA VAL A 191 -37.22 12.99 1.97
C VAL A 191 -36.57 14.33 1.62
N GLU A 192 -36.00 15.04 2.59
CA GLU A 192 -35.28 16.30 2.35
C GLU A 192 -34.06 16.12 1.45
N MET A 193 -33.26 15.08 1.71
CA MET A 193 -32.12 14.74 0.85
C MET A 193 -32.59 14.43 -0.58
N MET A 194 -33.70 13.71 -0.73
CA MET A 194 -34.29 13.40 -2.03
C MET A 194 -34.76 14.65 -2.76
N ILE A 195 -35.47 15.56 -2.09
CA ILE A 195 -35.93 16.84 -2.67
C ILE A 195 -34.72 17.65 -3.14
N LYS A 196 -33.69 17.80 -2.29
CA LYS A 196 -32.44 18.47 -2.66
C LYS A 196 -31.80 17.86 -3.90
N LYS A 197 -31.71 16.52 -3.95
CA LYS A 197 -31.15 15.80 -5.10
C LYS A 197 -31.95 16.04 -6.38
N LEU A 198 -33.29 16.02 -6.31
CA LEU A 198 -34.16 16.26 -7.46
C LEU A 198 -34.07 17.70 -7.98
N ASN A 199 -33.83 18.66 -7.09
CA ASN A 199 -33.63 20.07 -7.42
C ASN A 199 -32.19 20.41 -7.87
N GLY A 200 -31.27 19.44 -7.89
CA GLY A 200 -29.85 19.69 -8.18
C GLY A 200 -29.12 20.48 -7.10
N GLU A 201 -29.66 20.53 -5.88
CA GLU A 201 -29.04 21.18 -4.72
C GLU A 201 -27.98 20.26 -4.09
N LYS A 202 -27.08 20.86 -3.27
CA LYS A 202 -26.11 20.08 -2.49
C LYS A 202 -26.84 19.21 -1.47
N PHE A 203 -26.55 17.91 -1.50
CA PHE A 203 -27.05 16.94 -0.53
C PHE A 203 -25.92 16.06 -0.04
N GLU A 204 -26.09 15.50 1.16
CA GLU A 204 -25.17 14.57 1.78
C GLU A 204 -25.94 13.29 2.12
N THR A 205 -25.32 12.13 1.88
CA THR A 205 -25.93 10.83 2.20
C THR A 205 -25.43 10.34 3.55
N GLU A 206 -26.34 9.97 4.44
CA GLU A 206 -26.01 9.28 5.71
C GLU A 206 -25.52 7.85 5.48
N LEU A 207 -25.78 7.29 4.30
CA LEU A 207 -25.33 5.98 3.87
C LEU A 207 -24.45 6.12 2.61
N PRO A 208 -23.22 6.64 2.74
CA PRO A 208 -22.29 6.66 1.63
C PRO A 208 -22.04 5.22 1.17
N ILE A 209 -22.34 4.96 -0.09
CA ILE A 209 -21.93 3.75 -0.78
C ILE A 209 -20.52 4.04 -1.31
N PRO A 210 -19.48 3.31 -0.85
CA PRO A 210 -18.14 3.49 -1.39
C PRO A 210 -18.18 3.32 -2.90
N LYS A 211 -17.55 4.24 -3.64
CA LYS A 211 -17.33 4.03 -5.07
C LYS A 211 -16.45 2.80 -5.19
N MET A 212 -16.99 1.73 -5.76
CA MET A 212 -16.16 0.61 -6.16
C MET A 212 -15.44 1.03 -7.43
N ASP A 213 -14.11 1.00 -7.40
CA ASP A 213 -13.29 1.17 -8.59
C ASP A 213 -13.36 -0.13 -9.41
N ARG A 214 -14.49 -0.34 -10.09
CA ARG A 214 -14.69 -1.47 -10.98
C ARG A 214 -14.36 -1.04 -12.40
N VAL A 215 -13.33 -1.66 -12.97
CA VAL A 215 -13.10 -1.60 -14.40
C VAL A 215 -14.06 -2.60 -15.07
N PRO A 216 -14.74 -2.23 -16.18
CA PRO A 216 -15.52 -3.19 -16.96
C PRO A 216 -14.66 -4.39 -17.35
N ILE A 217 -15.24 -5.59 -17.27
CA ILE A 217 -14.56 -6.81 -17.73
C ILE A 217 -14.31 -6.65 -19.24
N ALA A 218 -13.06 -6.88 -19.66
CA ALA A 218 -12.69 -6.82 -21.07
C ALA A 218 -13.54 -7.84 -21.87
N PRO A 219 -14.10 -7.46 -23.04
CA PRO A 219 -14.82 -8.41 -23.88
C PRO A 219 -13.96 -9.62 -24.23
N ALA A 220 -14.55 -10.82 -24.21
CA ALA A 220 -13.84 -12.04 -24.58
C ALA A 220 -13.39 -11.99 -26.04
N ILE A 221 -12.12 -12.37 -26.28
CA ILE A 221 -11.62 -12.61 -27.64
C ILE A 221 -12.20 -13.93 -28.14
N LYS A 222 -12.97 -13.87 -29.23
CA LYS A 222 -13.68 -15.05 -29.77
C LYS A 222 -12.74 -16.04 -30.46
N ASP A 223 -11.68 -15.53 -31.05
CA ASP A 223 -10.74 -16.32 -31.86
C ASP A 223 -9.31 -15.86 -31.54
N LEU A 224 -8.62 -16.62 -30.68
CA LEU A 224 -7.26 -16.30 -30.25
C LEU A 224 -6.25 -16.49 -31.38
N SER A 225 -6.50 -17.38 -32.34
CA SER A 225 -5.55 -17.68 -33.44
C SER A 225 -5.38 -16.50 -34.41
N LYS A 226 -6.16 -15.44 -34.25
CA LYS A 226 -6.05 -14.19 -35.01
C LYS A 226 -5.63 -13.01 -34.13
N ALA A 227 -5.47 -13.23 -32.83
CA ALA A 227 -5.21 -12.17 -31.88
C ALA A 227 -3.72 -11.89 -31.74
N THR A 228 -3.39 -10.60 -31.69
CA THR A 228 -2.09 -10.12 -31.22
C THR A 228 -2.11 -10.04 -29.70
N ILE A 229 -1.22 -10.78 -29.05
CA ILE A 229 -1.08 -10.82 -27.60
C ILE A 229 0.19 -10.06 -27.20
N ALA A 230 0.16 -9.28 -26.13
CA ALA A 230 1.36 -8.66 -25.56
C ALA A 230 1.57 -9.11 -24.11
N CYS A 231 2.82 -9.07 -23.65
CA CYS A 231 3.15 -9.31 -22.25
C CYS A 231 3.51 -8.01 -21.53
N VAL A 232 2.92 -7.81 -20.36
CA VAL A 232 3.26 -6.72 -19.44
C VAL A 232 3.52 -7.37 -18.08
N THR A 233 4.56 -6.96 -17.38
CA THR A 233 4.89 -7.54 -16.07
C THR A 233 5.10 -6.46 -15.01
N THR A 234 4.62 -6.75 -13.80
CA THR A 234 4.98 -6.02 -12.59
C THR A 234 6.02 -6.76 -11.74
N GLY A 235 6.48 -7.93 -12.20
CA GLY A 235 7.49 -8.76 -11.53
C GLY A 235 8.93 -8.31 -11.77
N GLY A 236 9.15 -7.17 -12.46
CA GLY A 236 10.45 -6.53 -12.57
C GLY A 236 11.49 -7.27 -13.41
N ILE A 237 11.08 -8.08 -14.40
CA ILE A 237 12.03 -8.70 -15.34
C ILE A 237 12.62 -7.62 -16.26
N VAL A 238 13.94 -7.51 -16.31
CA VAL A 238 14.68 -6.53 -17.11
C VAL A 238 15.95 -7.19 -17.67
N PRO A 239 16.55 -6.65 -18.75
CA PRO A 239 17.92 -6.99 -19.12
C PRO A 239 18.88 -6.82 -17.92
N VAL A 240 19.93 -7.63 -17.83
CA VAL A 240 20.82 -7.67 -16.64
C VAL A 240 21.37 -6.31 -16.22
N ASP A 241 21.58 -5.41 -17.18
CA ASP A 241 22.11 -4.06 -16.96
C ASP A 241 21.03 -3.05 -16.54
N ASN A 242 19.74 -3.40 -16.60
CA ASN A 242 18.59 -2.56 -16.27
C ASN A 242 18.71 -1.16 -16.91
N PRO A 243 18.62 -1.06 -18.25
CA PRO A 243 19.00 0.15 -18.98
C PRO A 243 18.12 1.35 -18.62
N ASP A 244 16.84 1.11 -18.29
CA ASP A 244 15.87 2.13 -17.88
C ASP A 244 16.04 2.57 -16.41
N ARG A 245 16.88 1.86 -15.66
CA ARG A 245 17.13 2.05 -14.23
C ARG A 245 15.82 2.04 -13.43
N ILE A 246 14.97 1.06 -13.73
CA ILE A 246 13.73 0.84 -12.97
C ILE A 246 14.12 0.52 -11.53
N GLN A 247 13.42 1.14 -10.57
CA GLN A 247 13.68 0.93 -9.15
C GLN A 247 13.16 -0.43 -8.69
N SER A 248 13.89 -1.08 -7.77
CA SER A 248 13.55 -2.39 -7.21
C SER A 248 12.31 -2.39 -6.30
N ALA A 249 11.88 -1.21 -5.86
CA ALA A 249 10.63 -0.95 -5.16
C ALA A 249 10.16 0.49 -5.44
N SER A 250 8.86 0.73 -5.28
CA SER A 250 8.21 2.02 -5.51
C SER A 250 8.57 2.63 -6.87
N ALA A 251 8.49 1.81 -7.93
CA ALA A 251 8.93 2.19 -9.25
C ALA A 251 8.12 3.37 -9.80
N THR A 252 8.85 4.32 -10.37
CA THR A 252 8.29 5.45 -11.14
C THR A 252 8.66 5.34 -12.61
N ARG A 253 9.23 4.20 -13.01
CA ARG A 253 9.76 3.94 -14.35
C ARG A 253 9.30 2.57 -14.83
N TRP A 254 9.26 2.43 -16.14
CA TRP A 254 8.96 1.19 -16.84
C TRP A 254 9.89 1.08 -18.05
N GLY A 255 10.04 -0.14 -18.55
CA GLY A 255 10.90 -0.46 -19.68
C GLY A 255 10.13 -1.20 -20.77
N ARG A 256 10.65 -1.13 -22.00
CA ARG A 256 10.13 -1.81 -23.20
C ARG A 256 11.26 -2.56 -23.85
N TYR A 257 11.14 -3.87 -23.95
CA TYR A 257 12.23 -4.73 -24.39
C TYR A 257 11.79 -5.58 -25.58
N ASP A 258 12.64 -5.59 -26.62
CA ASP A 258 12.40 -6.32 -27.86
C ASP A 258 12.63 -7.82 -27.65
N ILE A 259 11.64 -8.62 -28.01
CA ILE A 259 11.64 -10.09 -27.94
C ILE A 259 11.37 -10.72 -29.30
N SER A 260 11.38 -9.94 -30.39
CA SER A 260 11.02 -10.40 -31.75
C SER A 260 11.82 -11.63 -32.20
N ASN A 261 13.09 -11.72 -31.80
CA ASN A 261 14.00 -12.81 -32.16
C ASN A 261 14.30 -13.76 -30.99
N LEU A 262 13.51 -13.70 -29.92
CA LEU A 262 13.68 -14.52 -28.73
C LEU A 262 12.55 -15.54 -28.62
N ASP A 263 12.95 -16.78 -28.37
CA ASP A 263 12.06 -17.90 -28.04
C ASP A 263 12.02 -18.19 -26.54
N ASP A 264 12.98 -17.65 -25.78
CA ASP A 264 13.24 -17.93 -24.36
C ASP A 264 13.88 -16.69 -23.71
N LEU A 265 13.58 -16.42 -22.44
CA LEU A 265 14.22 -15.37 -21.65
C LEU A 265 15.28 -16.01 -20.74
N GLU A 266 16.51 -16.08 -21.23
CA GLU A 266 17.58 -16.79 -20.52
C GLU A 266 18.04 -16.07 -19.23
N GLY A 267 18.22 -16.85 -18.16
CA GLY A 267 18.86 -16.42 -16.92
C GLY A 267 20.29 -15.91 -17.18
N GLY A 268 20.63 -14.77 -16.60
CA GLY A 268 21.92 -14.11 -16.83
C GLY A 268 21.96 -13.21 -18.07
N VAL A 269 20.92 -13.22 -18.91
CA VAL A 269 20.62 -12.17 -19.93
C VAL A 269 19.50 -11.27 -19.44
N PHE A 270 18.52 -11.87 -18.75
CA PHE A 270 17.51 -11.16 -17.99
C PHE A 270 17.64 -11.51 -16.50
N LYS A 271 17.09 -10.63 -15.67
CA LYS A 271 16.99 -10.81 -14.22
C LYS A 271 15.73 -10.14 -13.69
N THR A 272 15.31 -10.50 -12.49
CA THR A 272 14.38 -9.66 -11.74
C THR A 272 15.13 -8.61 -10.91
N ILE A 273 14.58 -7.40 -10.87
CA ILE A 273 14.99 -6.36 -9.92
C ILE A 273 13.98 -6.21 -8.77
N HIS A 274 12.95 -7.06 -8.73
CA HIS A 274 11.80 -6.87 -7.85
C HIS A 274 12.13 -7.26 -6.40
N ALA A 275 12.05 -6.32 -5.47
CA ALA A 275 12.44 -6.52 -4.06
C ALA A 275 11.40 -7.27 -3.20
N GLY A 276 10.24 -7.61 -3.77
CA GLY A 276 9.12 -8.23 -3.02
C GLY A 276 9.13 -9.76 -2.94
N PHE A 277 10.11 -10.45 -3.54
CA PHE A 277 10.26 -11.91 -3.45
C PHE A 277 11.73 -12.32 -3.65
N ASP A 278 12.05 -13.59 -3.35
CA ASP A 278 13.39 -14.16 -3.59
C ASP A 278 13.67 -14.26 -5.10
N PRO A 279 14.67 -13.56 -5.63
CA PRO A 279 14.93 -13.53 -7.06
C PRO A 279 15.44 -14.85 -7.62
N ALA A 280 15.90 -15.81 -6.79
CA ALA A 280 16.63 -16.99 -7.25
C ALA A 280 15.93 -17.78 -8.36
N ALA A 281 14.61 -17.98 -8.26
CA ALA A 281 13.84 -18.70 -9.27
C ALA A 281 13.70 -17.91 -10.58
N ALA A 282 13.37 -16.61 -10.48
CA ALA A 282 13.19 -15.73 -11.63
C ALA A 282 14.51 -15.34 -12.31
N ASP A 283 15.63 -15.35 -11.59
CA ASP A 283 16.96 -15.12 -12.16
C ASP A 283 17.53 -16.39 -12.81
N ALA A 284 17.15 -17.58 -12.30
CA ALA A 284 17.50 -18.85 -12.92
C ALA A 284 16.70 -19.08 -14.21
N ASP A 285 15.42 -18.71 -14.20
CA ASP A 285 14.50 -18.83 -15.34
C ASP A 285 13.49 -17.67 -15.33
N PRO A 286 13.77 -16.56 -16.04
CA PRO A 286 12.88 -15.42 -16.18
C PRO A 286 11.48 -15.74 -16.75
N ASP A 287 11.31 -16.85 -17.48
CA ASP A 287 10.03 -17.24 -18.06
C ASP A 287 8.97 -17.59 -17.01
N VAL A 288 9.39 -17.94 -15.78
CA VAL A 288 8.47 -18.13 -14.66
C VAL A 288 7.65 -16.87 -14.32
N ILE A 289 8.14 -15.69 -14.70
CA ILE A 289 7.46 -14.41 -14.52
C ILE A 289 6.92 -13.87 -15.85
N VAL A 290 7.71 -13.93 -16.92
CA VAL A 290 7.31 -13.46 -18.26
C VAL A 290 7.32 -14.67 -19.18
N PRO A 291 6.19 -15.39 -19.36
CA PRO A 291 6.15 -16.70 -20.01
C PRO A 291 6.28 -16.59 -21.54
N LEU A 292 7.44 -16.14 -22.00
CA LEU A 292 7.76 -15.98 -23.41
C LEU A 292 7.79 -17.34 -24.10
N ASP A 293 8.43 -18.32 -23.48
CA ASP A 293 8.54 -19.70 -23.95
C ASP A 293 7.17 -20.31 -24.31
N ALA A 294 6.20 -20.20 -23.40
CA ALA A 294 4.86 -20.73 -23.54
C ALA A 294 4.04 -19.97 -24.58
N LEU A 295 4.19 -18.63 -24.62
CA LEU A 295 3.51 -17.80 -25.62
C LEU A 295 4.07 -18.04 -27.03
N ARG A 296 5.38 -18.26 -27.17
CA ARG A 296 6.03 -18.63 -28.44
C ARG A 296 5.62 -20.03 -28.88
N ALA A 297 5.52 -20.99 -27.97
CA ALA A 297 4.96 -22.31 -28.27
C ALA A 297 3.52 -22.19 -28.81
N TYR A 298 2.67 -21.39 -28.16
CA TYR A 298 1.29 -21.17 -28.61
C TYR A 298 1.18 -20.44 -29.94
N GLU A 299 2.10 -19.51 -30.24
CA GLU A 299 2.19 -18.87 -31.55
C GLU A 299 2.55 -19.89 -32.63
N LYS A 300 3.57 -20.73 -32.40
CA LYS A 300 4.00 -21.80 -33.32
C LYS A 300 2.92 -22.86 -33.55
N GLU A 301 2.13 -23.18 -32.53
CA GLU A 301 0.98 -24.08 -32.61
C GLU A 301 -0.25 -23.44 -33.26
N GLY A 302 -0.24 -22.13 -33.55
CA GLY A 302 -1.36 -21.39 -34.10
C GLY A 302 -2.53 -21.20 -33.12
N LYS A 303 -2.29 -21.36 -31.81
CA LYS A 303 -3.29 -21.08 -30.76
C LYS A 303 -3.50 -19.59 -30.55
N ILE A 304 -2.46 -18.80 -30.78
CA ILE A 304 -2.51 -17.34 -30.85
C ILE A 304 -2.06 -16.87 -32.23
N GLY A 305 -2.53 -15.70 -32.68
CA GLY A 305 -2.21 -15.18 -34.01
C GLY A 305 -0.80 -14.62 -34.11
N LYS A 306 -0.45 -13.73 -33.18
CA LYS A 306 0.90 -13.16 -33.08
C LYS A 306 1.20 -12.82 -31.63
N LEU A 307 2.44 -13.04 -31.20
CA LEU A 307 2.99 -12.43 -29.99
C LEU A 307 3.68 -11.12 -30.36
N HIS A 308 3.28 -10.04 -29.70
CA HIS A 308 3.83 -8.70 -29.86
C HIS A 308 5.34 -8.71 -29.65
N GLU A 309 6.06 -7.91 -30.45
CA GLU A 309 7.51 -7.90 -30.52
C GLU A 309 8.17 -7.33 -29.26
N TYR A 310 7.40 -6.72 -28.36
CA TYR A 310 7.89 -6.14 -27.13
C TYR A 310 7.15 -6.67 -25.91
N PHE A 311 7.88 -6.87 -24.81
CA PHE A 311 7.27 -6.90 -23.49
C PHE A 311 7.56 -5.62 -22.73
N TYR A 312 6.70 -5.32 -21.76
CA TYR A 312 6.78 -4.11 -20.93
C TYR A 312 6.98 -4.52 -19.48
N SER A 313 7.89 -3.86 -18.79
CA SER A 313 8.24 -4.22 -17.41
C SER A 313 8.21 -3.02 -16.48
N THR A 314 7.73 -3.25 -15.27
CA THR A 314 7.88 -2.36 -14.13
C THR A 314 7.91 -3.21 -12.85
N VAL A 315 8.01 -2.57 -11.69
CA VAL A 315 7.98 -3.22 -10.38
C VAL A 315 6.69 -2.86 -9.65
N GLY A 316 5.95 -3.87 -9.19
CA GLY A 316 4.71 -3.67 -8.42
C GLY A 316 4.96 -3.33 -6.94
N THR A 317 6.03 -3.86 -6.34
CA THR A 317 6.30 -3.69 -4.90
C THR A 317 6.39 -2.22 -4.49
N GLY A 318 5.47 -1.80 -3.61
CA GLY A 318 5.46 -0.46 -3.04
C GLY A 318 5.16 0.67 -4.03
N THR A 319 4.78 0.35 -5.27
CA THR A 319 4.40 1.35 -6.29
C THR A 319 3.05 1.95 -5.96
N THR A 320 2.95 3.29 -6.00
CA THR A 320 1.71 3.99 -5.69
C THR A 320 0.69 3.79 -6.80
N GLN A 321 -0.60 3.89 -6.47
CA GLN A 321 -1.67 3.76 -7.46
C GLN A 321 -1.55 4.82 -8.56
N GLY A 322 -1.23 6.07 -8.19
CA GLY A 322 -0.99 7.14 -9.16
C GLY A 322 0.11 6.84 -10.16
N GLU A 323 1.26 6.31 -9.71
CA GLU A 323 2.37 5.96 -10.59
C GLU A 323 2.04 4.76 -11.48
N ALA A 324 1.44 3.70 -10.91
CA ALA A 324 0.98 2.55 -11.70
C ALA A 324 0.00 2.97 -12.80
N ALA A 325 -0.97 3.84 -12.49
CA ALA A 325 -1.94 4.35 -13.45
C ALA A 325 -1.30 5.24 -14.53
N ARG A 326 -0.27 6.03 -14.18
CA ARG A 326 0.48 6.84 -15.14
C ARG A 326 1.25 5.94 -16.12
N MET A 327 2.03 4.99 -15.61
CA MET A 327 2.81 4.07 -16.44
C MET A 327 1.91 3.22 -17.34
N ALA A 328 0.78 2.73 -16.83
CA ALA A 328 -0.21 2.02 -17.64
C ALA A 328 -0.74 2.87 -18.81
N LYS A 329 -1.04 4.15 -18.58
CA LYS A 329 -1.47 5.06 -19.66
C LYS A 329 -0.40 5.27 -20.73
N GLU A 330 0.86 5.35 -20.33
CA GLU A 330 2.00 5.47 -21.24
C GLU A 330 2.19 4.19 -22.06
N ILE A 331 2.17 3.01 -21.43
CA ILE A 331 2.30 1.71 -22.09
C ILE A 331 1.14 1.45 -23.08
N ILE A 332 -0.10 1.78 -22.70
CA ILE A 332 -1.30 1.56 -23.51
C ILE A 332 -1.22 2.27 -24.88
N VAL A 333 -0.51 3.38 -24.98
CA VAL A 333 -0.31 4.06 -26.28
C VAL A 333 0.36 3.11 -27.27
N HIS A 334 1.46 2.48 -26.88
CA HIS A 334 2.18 1.54 -27.74
C HIS A 334 1.39 0.26 -28.04
N LEU A 335 0.64 -0.24 -27.06
CA LEU A 335 -0.20 -1.42 -27.28
C LEU A 335 -1.31 -1.15 -28.29
N LYS A 336 -1.90 0.05 -28.27
CA LYS A 336 -2.90 0.46 -29.26
C LYS A 336 -2.30 0.70 -30.63
N GLU A 337 -1.13 1.33 -30.71
CA GLU A 337 -0.40 1.55 -31.97
C GLU A 337 -0.02 0.24 -32.66
N ALA A 338 0.18 -0.84 -31.89
CA ALA A 338 0.51 -2.17 -32.39
C ALA A 338 -0.71 -3.08 -32.58
N ASP A 339 -1.94 -2.55 -32.50
CA ASP A 339 -3.20 -3.30 -32.63
C ASP A 339 -3.29 -4.55 -31.71
N VAL A 340 -2.72 -4.45 -30.50
CA VAL A 340 -2.75 -5.53 -29.52
C VAL A 340 -4.19 -5.79 -29.06
N ASN A 341 -4.62 -7.05 -29.14
CA ASN A 341 -5.97 -7.45 -28.77
C ASN A 341 -6.10 -7.86 -27.30
N ALA A 342 -5.05 -8.45 -26.73
CA ALA A 342 -5.01 -8.84 -25.32
C ALA A 342 -3.62 -8.64 -24.71
N VAL A 343 -3.62 -8.40 -23.40
CA VAL A 343 -2.41 -8.30 -22.59
C VAL A 343 -2.44 -9.41 -21.56
N VAL A 344 -1.36 -10.20 -21.50
CA VAL A 344 -1.04 -11.03 -20.34
C VAL A 344 -0.29 -10.13 -19.36
N LEU A 345 -0.97 -9.75 -18.28
CA LEU A 345 -0.36 -9.00 -17.18
C LEU A 345 0.12 -9.97 -16.12
N THR A 346 1.42 -10.17 -16.01
CA THR A 346 2.01 -11.03 -14.98
C THR A 346 2.47 -10.23 -13.75
N SER A 347 2.49 -10.91 -12.62
CA SER A 347 2.98 -10.42 -11.34
C SER A 347 3.82 -11.50 -10.67
N THR A 348 4.30 -11.20 -9.45
CA THR A 348 4.96 -12.15 -8.54
C THR A 348 4.14 -13.39 -8.25
#